data_AF-A0AAJ6F0V9-F1
#
_entry.id   AF-A0AAJ6F0V9-F1
#
_cell.length_a   1.000
_cell.length_b   1.000
_cell.length_c   1.000
_cell.angle_alpha   90.00
_cell.angle_beta   90.00
_cell.angle_gamma   90.00
#
_symmetry.space_group_name_H-M   'P 1'
#
loop_
_entity.id
_entity.type
_entity.pdbx_description
1 polymer ?
#
loop_
_entity_poly.entity_id
_entity_poly.type
_entity_poly.pdbx_seq_one_letter_code
_entity_poly.pdbx_strand_id
1 'polypeptide(L)'
;MTSLFARLIAIAIACWPVLAAAGPVYDVDLYALMSGTCRNVNIAGRSYTCKAVAYFHTLRGRSEFVVVLDDPADKSHIVSFSGESAARTQDNLFELAVDRMLLKSSDRPRVDGLPVPLVEMSTGSCRQVGSFVTRQVSSITCAATDHNGKSYELSFESDGSPMTLRRLRQSSLPSERQRARQIAQLECRLKARAAGVLPRDTTAFIIRCLGEDDGKPPGDQQ
;
A
#
# COMPACT_ATOMS: atom_id res chain seq x y z
N MET A 1 40.99 -60.87 14.24
CA MET A 1 40.50 -59.92 15.26
C MET A 1 40.31 -58.57 14.59
N THR A 2 39.08 -58.28 14.20
CA THR A 2 38.62 -57.06 13.55
C THR A 2 38.21 -56.03 14.60
N SER A 3 38.59 -54.76 14.46
CA SER A 3 37.77 -53.65 14.97
C SER A 3 38.22 -52.33 14.33
N LEU A 4 37.40 -51.86 13.38
CA LEU A 4 37.43 -50.50 12.85
C LEU A 4 36.87 -49.54 13.92
N PHE A 5 37.66 -48.57 14.35
CA PHE A 5 37.14 -47.41 15.09
C PHE A 5 36.41 -46.46 14.13
N ALA A 6 35.10 -46.62 14.02
CA ALA A 6 34.22 -45.67 13.36
C ALA A 6 34.02 -44.44 14.27
N ARG A 7 34.52 -43.27 13.82
CA ARG A 7 34.22 -41.97 14.44
C ARG A 7 32.83 -41.52 13.98
N LEU A 8 31.88 -41.47 14.92
CA LEU A 8 30.58 -40.83 14.72
C LEU A 8 30.75 -39.31 14.71
N ILE A 9 30.52 -38.67 13.56
CA ILE A 9 30.37 -37.22 13.45
C ILE A 9 28.88 -36.91 13.59
N ALA A 10 28.50 -36.29 14.71
CA ALA A 10 27.17 -35.72 14.90
C ALA A 10 27.05 -34.46 14.04
N ILE A 11 26.31 -34.54 12.94
CA ILE A 11 25.97 -33.38 12.11
C ILE A 11 24.80 -32.67 12.79
N ALA A 12 25.09 -31.56 13.46
CA ALA A 12 24.08 -30.64 13.96
C ALA A 12 23.37 -29.98 12.77
N ILE A 13 22.14 -30.40 12.50
CA ILE A 13 21.26 -29.75 11.53
C ILE A 13 20.84 -28.41 12.15
N ALA A 14 21.55 -27.35 11.80
CA ALA A 14 21.15 -25.98 12.09
C ALA A 14 19.90 -25.67 11.25
N CYS A 15 18.73 -25.81 11.87
CA CYS A 15 17.46 -25.38 11.32
C CYS A 15 17.48 -23.84 11.26
N TRP A 16 17.91 -23.28 10.14
CA TRP A 16 17.81 -21.84 9.92
C TRP A 16 16.33 -21.49 9.79
N PRO A 17 15.81 -20.53 10.57
CA PRO A 17 14.45 -20.07 10.37
C PRO A 17 14.40 -19.44 8.98
N VAL A 18 13.56 -20.01 8.11
CA VAL A 18 13.17 -19.36 6.86
C VAL A 18 12.50 -18.05 7.26
N LEU A 19 13.24 -16.95 7.19
CA LEU A 19 12.67 -15.62 7.15
C LEU A 19 11.78 -15.57 5.92
N ALA A 20 10.48 -15.81 6.12
CA ALA A 20 9.47 -15.51 5.13
C ALA A 20 9.59 -14.02 4.85
N ALA A 21 10.23 -13.66 3.74
CA ALA A 21 10.20 -12.30 3.22
C ALA A 21 8.72 -11.95 3.02
N ALA A 22 8.19 -11.11 3.90
CA ALA A 22 6.86 -10.55 3.70
C ALA A 22 6.91 -9.80 2.37
N GLY A 23 6.17 -10.30 1.38
CA GLY A 23 6.05 -9.62 0.09
C GLY A 23 5.58 -8.18 0.29
N PRO A 24 5.85 -7.29 -0.67
CA PRO A 24 5.50 -5.89 -0.53
C PRO A 24 4.01 -5.71 -0.27
N VAL A 25 3.71 -5.05 0.84
CA VAL A 25 2.36 -4.65 1.22
C VAL A 25 1.98 -3.44 0.38
N TYR A 26 1.10 -3.63 -0.60
CA TYR A 26 0.55 -2.52 -1.38
C TYR A 26 -0.61 -1.89 -0.62
N ASP A 27 -0.53 -0.62 -0.26
CA ASP A 27 -1.64 0.10 0.37
C ASP A 27 -2.67 0.52 -0.70
N VAL A 28 -3.27 -0.45 -1.40
CA VAL A 28 -4.27 -0.23 -2.47
C VAL A 28 -5.42 -1.22 -2.29
N ASP A 29 -6.64 -0.71 -2.22
CA ASP A 29 -7.87 -1.51 -2.11
C ASP A 29 -8.80 -1.39 -3.33
N LEU A 30 -8.65 -0.33 -4.12
CA LEU A 30 -9.35 -0.13 -5.38
C LEU A 30 -8.39 0.36 -6.47
N TYR A 31 -8.52 -0.26 -7.63
CA TYR A 31 -7.83 0.12 -8.85
C TYR A 31 -8.86 0.26 -9.99
N ALA A 32 -8.77 1.32 -10.77
CA ALA A 32 -9.54 1.51 -11.98
C ALA A 32 -8.62 1.94 -13.14
N LEU A 33 -8.57 1.17 -14.22
CA LEU A 33 -7.84 1.53 -15.43
C LEU A 33 -8.80 2.16 -16.44
N MET A 34 -8.49 3.37 -16.91
CA MET A 34 -9.27 4.05 -17.93
C MET A 34 -8.77 3.73 -19.34
N SER A 35 -9.70 3.72 -20.30
CA SER A 35 -9.40 3.60 -21.73
C SER A 35 -9.70 4.93 -22.41
N GLY A 36 -8.75 5.46 -23.18
CA GLY A 36 -8.87 6.78 -23.80
C GLY A 36 -7.52 7.39 -24.14
N THR A 37 -7.51 8.72 -24.27
CA THR A 37 -6.32 9.49 -24.69
C THR A 37 -6.05 10.65 -23.75
N CYS A 38 -4.77 10.94 -23.51
CA CYS A 38 -4.39 12.18 -22.84
C CYS A 38 -4.18 13.30 -23.86
N ARG A 39 -4.64 14.48 -23.49
CA ARG A 39 -4.35 15.77 -24.12
C ARG A 39 -3.66 16.66 -23.09
N ASN A 40 -2.78 17.56 -23.54
CA ASN A 40 -2.16 18.58 -22.67
C ASN A 40 -1.60 17.99 -21.36
N VAL A 41 -0.66 17.04 -21.47
CA VAL A 41 0.09 16.54 -20.31
C VAL A 41 1.33 17.40 -20.17
N ASN A 42 1.38 18.23 -19.13
CA ASN A 42 2.55 19.05 -18.79
C ASN A 42 3.01 18.68 -17.39
N ILE A 43 4.22 18.14 -17.29
CA ILE A 43 4.81 17.72 -16.03
C ILE A 43 6.06 18.57 -15.80
N ALA A 44 5.99 19.48 -14.84
CA ALA A 44 7.10 20.33 -14.44
C ALA A 44 7.73 21.11 -15.62
N GLY A 45 6.90 21.60 -16.54
CA GLY A 45 7.33 22.40 -17.71
C GLY A 45 7.71 21.56 -18.93
N ARG A 46 7.53 20.24 -18.90
CA ARG A 46 7.79 19.35 -20.04
C ARG A 46 6.49 18.71 -20.51
N SER A 47 6.25 18.77 -21.82
CA SER A 47 5.08 18.16 -22.44
C SER A 47 5.31 16.67 -22.70
N TYR A 48 4.28 15.87 -22.42
CA TYR A 48 4.28 14.43 -22.63
C TYR A 48 2.99 13.98 -23.34
N THR A 49 3.00 12.76 -23.85
CA THR A 49 1.80 11.95 -24.06
C THR A 49 1.72 10.90 -22.94
N CYS A 50 0.61 10.17 -22.84
CA CYS A 50 0.45 9.12 -21.84
C CYS A 50 0.13 7.78 -22.50
N LYS A 51 0.56 6.69 -21.86
CA LYS A 51 0.22 5.31 -22.22
C LYS A 51 -1.05 4.84 -21.52
N ALA A 52 -1.26 5.30 -20.30
CA ALA A 52 -2.38 4.88 -19.47
C ALA A 52 -2.67 5.92 -18.39
N VAL A 53 -3.94 6.00 -18.01
CA VAL A 53 -4.42 6.70 -16.82
C VAL A 53 -5.15 5.68 -15.95
N ALA A 54 -4.86 5.71 -14.65
CA ALA A 54 -5.50 4.86 -13.67
C ALA A 54 -5.87 5.66 -12.43
N TYR A 55 -6.92 5.22 -11.74
CA TYR A 55 -7.27 5.66 -10.41
C TYR A 55 -6.92 4.58 -9.39
N PHE A 56 -6.34 5.01 -8.28
CA PHE A 56 -6.05 4.17 -7.13
C PHE A 56 -6.71 4.77 -5.89
N HIS A 57 -7.22 3.90 -5.03
CA HIS A 57 -7.60 4.23 -3.66
C HIS A 57 -6.79 3.34 -2.71
N THR A 58 -6.33 3.94 -1.62
CA THR A 58 -5.51 3.28 -0.60
C THR A 58 -6.36 2.86 0.59
N LEU A 59 -5.91 1.87 1.36
CA LEU A 59 -6.62 1.46 2.59
C LEU A 59 -6.67 2.59 3.62
N ARG A 60 -5.73 3.53 3.52
CA ARG A 60 -5.68 4.74 4.35
C ARG A 60 -6.60 5.86 3.86
N GLY A 61 -7.42 5.62 2.82
CA GLY A 61 -8.42 6.58 2.33
C GLY A 61 -7.87 7.66 1.41
N ARG A 62 -6.62 7.52 0.94
CA ARG A 62 -6.03 8.43 -0.04
C ARG A 62 -6.37 7.98 -1.45
N SER A 63 -6.47 8.93 -2.35
CA SER A 63 -6.85 8.71 -3.74
C SER A 63 -5.81 9.29 -4.67
N GLU A 64 -5.56 8.60 -5.77
CA GLU A 64 -4.51 8.96 -6.71
C GLU A 64 -4.98 8.79 -8.15
N PHE A 65 -4.78 9.82 -8.97
CA PHE A 65 -4.78 9.66 -10.43
C PHE A 65 -3.34 9.44 -10.88
N VAL A 66 -3.06 8.24 -11.37
CA VAL A 66 -1.75 7.80 -11.83
C VAL A 66 -1.71 7.85 -13.35
N VAL A 67 -0.70 8.53 -13.88
CA VAL A 67 -0.47 8.66 -15.32
C VAL A 67 0.85 7.99 -15.65
N VAL A 68 0.79 7.00 -16.53
CA VAL A 68 1.99 6.40 -17.12
C VAL A 68 2.36 7.22 -18.34
N LEU A 69 3.48 7.95 -18.27
CA LEU A 69 3.91 8.81 -19.37
C LEU A 69 4.51 7.97 -20.49
N ASP A 70 4.34 8.45 -21.72
CA ASP A 70 5.10 7.94 -22.85
C ASP A 70 6.41 8.73 -22.99
N ASP A 71 7.39 8.37 -22.16
CA ASP A 71 8.73 8.95 -22.21
C ASP A 71 9.71 7.97 -22.89
N PRO A 72 10.25 8.29 -24.08
CA PRO A 72 11.22 7.42 -24.74
C PRO A 72 12.56 7.35 -24.00
N ALA A 73 12.89 8.32 -23.16
CA ALA A 73 14.11 8.33 -22.36
C ALA A 73 13.95 7.56 -21.03
N ASP A 74 12.71 7.36 -20.57
CA ASP A 74 12.43 6.65 -19.32
C ASP A 74 11.17 5.79 -19.39
N LYS A 75 11.37 4.47 -19.48
CA LYS A 75 10.28 3.48 -19.55
C LYS A 75 9.49 3.34 -18.24
N SER A 76 9.98 3.88 -17.13
CA SER A 76 9.33 3.83 -15.81
C SER A 76 8.78 5.19 -15.38
N HIS A 77 8.62 6.13 -16.31
CA HIS A 77 8.17 7.48 -16.01
C HIS A 77 6.67 7.51 -15.69
N ILE A 78 6.35 7.66 -14.41
CA ILE A 78 4.99 7.65 -13.87
C ILE A 78 4.84 8.85 -12.96
N VAL A 79 3.72 9.56 -13.10
CA VAL A 79 3.35 10.68 -12.23
C VAL A 79 2.01 10.39 -11.57
N SER A 80 1.82 10.87 -10.35
CA SER A 80 0.55 10.68 -9.64
C SER A 80 0.12 11.95 -8.94
N PHE A 81 -1.13 12.33 -9.18
CA PHE A 81 -1.83 13.38 -8.44
C PHE A 81 -2.46 12.72 -7.22
N SER A 82 -1.88 12.91 -6.03
CA SER A 82 -2.30 12.25 -4.80
C SER A 82 -2.95 13.25 -3.86
N GLY A 83 -4.03 12.83 -3.21
CA GLY A 83 -4.83 13.74 -2.41
C GLY A 83 -5.94 13.07 -1.61
N GLU A 84 -6.79 13.92 -1.05
CA GLU A 84 -8.00 13.52 -0.35
C GLU A 84 -9.22 13.70 -1.25
N SER A 85 -10.07 12.66 -1.28
CA SER A 85 -11.33 12.73 -2.02
C SER A 85 -12.24 13.78 -1.39
N ALA A 86 -12.74 14.71 -2.20
CA ALA A 86 -13.77 15.63 -1.75
C ALA A 86 -15.09 14.87 -1.50
N ALA A 87 -15.92 15.41 -0.60
CA ALA A 87 -17.27 14.89 -0.42
C ALA A 87 -18.03 14.95 -1.76
N ARG A 88 -18.74 13.87 -2.10
CA ARG A 88 -19.51 13.81 -3.35
C ARG A 88 -20.61 14.87 -3.34
N THR A 89 -20.51 15.84 -4.24
CA THR A 89 -21.52 16.88 -4.44
C THR A 89 -22.52 16.51 -5.55
N GLN A 90 -22.14 15.65 -6.49
CA GLN A 90 -22.97 15.18 -7.59
C GLN A 90 -22.65 13.71 -7.93
N ASP A 91 -23.62 12.94 -8.44
CA ASP A 91 -23.46 11.50 -8.67
C ASP A 91 -22.44 11.14 -9.75
N ASN A 92 -22.25 12.02 -10.75
CA ASN A 92 -21.36 11.81 -11.89
C ASN A 92 -20.12 12.72 -11.85
N LEU A 93 -19.81 13.29 -10.69
CA LEU A 93 -18.66 14.16 -10.52
C LEU A 93 -17.83 13.67 -9.34
N PHE A 94 -16.55 13.46 -9.59
CA PHE A 94 -15.58 13.17 -8.55
C PHE A 94 -14.50 14.24 -8.55
N GLU A 95 -14.21 14.78 -7.37
CA GLU A 95 -13.16 15.76 -7.16
C GLU A 95 -12.16 15.25 -6.13
N LEU A 96 -10.88 15.45 -6.44
CA LEU A 96 -9.74 15.11 -5.60
C LEU A 96 -9.01 16.42 -5.28
N ALA A 97 -8.84 16.74 -4.00
CA ALA A 97 -7.98 17.84 -3.57
C ALA A 97 -6.53 17.32 -3.51
N VAL A 98 -5.69 17.78 -4.43
CA VAL A 98 -4.30 17.32 -4.56
C VAL A 98 -3.42 18.08 -3.57
N ASP A 99 -2.73 17.34 -2.71
CA ASP A 99 -1.78 17.88 -1.71
C ASP A 99 -0.31 17.51 -2.03
N ARG A 100 -0.10 16.59 -2.98
CA ARG A 100 1.23 16.16 -3.40
C ARG A 100 1.23 15.51 -4.79
N MET A 101 2.34 15.71 -5.48
CA MET A 101 2.70 14.97 -6.68
C MET A 101 3.69 13.86 -6.32
N LEU A 102 3.46 12.65 -6.86
CA LEU A 102 4.39 11.54 -6.75
C LEU A 102 5.07 11.32 -8.10
N LEU A 103 6.39 11.51 -8.17
CA LEU A 103 7.16 11.43 -9.41
C LEU A 103 8.05 10.20 -9.37
N LYS A 104 7.80 9.25 -10.26
CA LYS A 104 8.56 8.02 -10.39
C LYS A 104 9.24 7.98 -11.74
N SER A 105 10.52 7.63 -11.71
CA SER A 105 11.42 7.51 -12.85
C SER A 105 12.38 6.35 -12.61
N SER A 106 13.08 5.90 -13.65
CA SER A 106 13.97 4.73 -13.58
C SER A 106 15.20 4.93 -12.68
N ASP A 107 15.63 6.17 -12.49
CA ASP A 107 16.77 6.60 -11.66
C ASP A 107 16.42 6.75 -10.17
N ARG A 108 15.14 6.62 -9.79
CA ARG A 108 14.73 6.73 -8.39
C ARG A 108 15.38 5.66 -7.50
N PRO A 109 15.72 6.01 -6.26
CA PRO A 109 16.23 5.05 -5.28
C PRO A 109 15.19 3.95 -5.03
N ARG A 110 15.70 2.76 -4.68
CA ARG A 110 14.87 1.60 -4.38
C ARG A 110 15.01 1.21 -2.92
N VAL A 111 13.91 0.84 -2.29
CA VAL A 111 13.86 0.24 -0.95
C VAL A 111 13.26 -1.15 -1.12
N ASP A 112 13.96 -2.18 -0.63
CA ASP A 112 13.58 -3.60 -0.83
C ASP A 112 13.33 -3.98 -2.30
N GLY A 113 14.10 -3.38 -3.22
CA GLY A 113 13.98 -3.59 -4.67
C GLY A 113 12.85 -2.82 -5.35
N LEU A 114 12.00 -2.10 -4.59
CA LEU A 114 10.90 -1.30 -5.12
C LEU A 114 11.29 0.18 -5.28
N PRO A 115 10.99 0.79 -6.43
CA PRO A 115 11.28 2.21 -6.67
C PRO A 115 10.41 3.11 -5.78
N VAL A 116 11.06 4.04 -5.07
CA VAL A 116 10.41 5.01 -4.20
C VAL A 116 10.18 6.32 -4.98
N PRO A 117 8.93 6.76 -5.16
CA PRO A 117 8.67 8.02 -5.86
C PRO A 117 9.27 9.22 -5.10
N LEU A 118 9.62 10.26 -5.83
CA LEU A 118 9.85 11.58 -5.27
C LEU A 118 8.50 12.17 -4.87
N VAL A 119 8.41 12.70 -3.66
CA VAL A 119 7.21 13.38 -3.17
C VAL A 119 7.45 14.87 -3.28
N GLU A 120 6.66 15.54 -4.13
CA GLU A 120 6.64 16.99 -4.25
C GLU A 120 5.37 17.51 -3.60
N MET A 121 5.50 18.30 -2.53
CA MET A 121 4.35 18.95 -1.91
C MET A 121 3.75 19.95 -2.91
N SER A 122 2.43 19.87 -3.09
CA SER A 122 1.74 20.61 -4.16
C SER A 122 0.34 21.03 -3.72
N THR A 123 -0.24 21.99 -4.42
CA THR A 123 -1.65 22.39 -4.23
C THR A 123 -2.35 22.34 -5.57
N GLY A 124 -3.50 21.66 -5.61
CA GLY A 124 -4.25 21.50 -6.85
C GLY A 124 -5.53 20.70 -6.69
N SER A 125 -6.11 20.32 -7.82
CA SER A 125 -7.25 19.43 -7.85
C SER A 125 -7.29 18.57 -9.11
N CYS A 126 -7.95 17.42 -9.00
CA CYS A 126 -8.41 16.65 -10.16
C CYS A 126 -9.93 16.58 -10.16
N ARG A 127 -10.51 16.74 -11.34
CA ARG A 127 -11.94 16.64 -11.60
C ARG A 127 -12.18 15.53 -12.60
N GLN A 128 -12.92 14.51 -12.21
CA GLN A 128 -13.36 13.41 -13.07
C GLN A 128 -14.87 13.51 -13.29
N VAL A 129 -15.28 13.44 -14.55
CA VAL A 129 -16.68 13.36 -14.95
C VAL A 129 -17.02 11.92 -15.34
N GLY A 130 -17.99 11.34 -14.65
CA GLY A 130 -18.43 9.95 -14.78
C GLY A 130 -18.59 9.25 -13.44
N SER A 131 -18.80 7.95 -13.46
CA SER A 131 -19.06 7.14 -12.28
C SER A 131 -18.25 5.85 -12.28
N PHE A 132 -17.51 5.63 -11.18
CA PHE A 132 -16.84 4.37 -10.88
C PHE A 132 -17.83 3.22 -10.67
N VAL A 133 -19.09 3.52 -10.30
CA VAL A 133 -20.14 2.51 -10.08
C VAL A 133 -20.61 1.95 -11.42
N THR A 134 -20.92 2.83 -12.38
CA THR A 134 -21.32 2.43 -13.74
C THR A 134 -20.11 2.08 -14.62
N ARG A 135 -18.89 2.29 -14.12
CA ARG A 135 -17.62 2.09 -14.83
C ARG A 135 -17.48 2.97 -16.08
N GLN A 136 -18.21 4.07 -16.14
CA GLN A 136 -18.15 5.01 -17.25
C GLN A 136 -17.46 6.29 -16.78
N VAL A 137 -16.35 6.64 -17.43
CA VAL A 137 -15.72 7.95 -17.30
C VAL A 137 -15.75 8.61 -18.67
N SER A 138 -15.97 9.92 -18.67
CA SER A 138 -15.96 10.76 -19.88
C SER A 138 -14.67 11.56 -19.95
N SER A 139 -14.28 12.23 -18.86
CA SER A 139 -13.04 13.00 -18.79
C SER A 139 -12.44 13.04 -17.40
N ILE A 140 -11.12 13.31 -17.35
CA ILE A 140 -10.37 13.63 -16.14
C ILE A 140 -9.51 14.85 -16.45
N THR A 141 -9.57 15.87 -15.60
CA THR A 141 -8.72 17.05 -15.70
C THR A 141 -8.03 17.28 -14.36
N CYS A 142 -6.71 17.37 -14.35
CA CYS A 142 -5.94 17.69 -13.15
C CYS A 142 -5.07 18.92 -13.38
N ALA A 143 -4.94 19.73 -12.33
CA ALA A 143 -3.99 20.83 -12.26
C ALA A 143 -3.43 20.92 -10.83
N ALA A 144 -2.12 20.94 -10.70
CA ALA A 144 -1.42 21.15 -9.43
C ALA A 144 -0.16 21.99 -9.63
N THR A 145 0.24 22.72 -8.60
CA THR A 145 1.49 23.49 -8.59
C THR A 145 2.28 23.16 -7.33
N ASP A 146 3.59 22.92 -7.47
CA ASP A 146 4.48 22.69 -6.33
C ASP A 146 4.94 24.02 -5.69
N HIS A 147 5.65 23.92 -4.56
CA HIS A 147 6.21 25.11 -3.88
C HIS A 147 7.27 25.87 -4.70
N ASN A 148 7.84 25.24 -5.73
CA ASN A 148 8.82 25.84 -6.62
C ASN A 148 8.17 26.53 -7.84
N GLY A 149 6.83 26.55 -7.91
CA GLY A 149 6.08 27.13 -9.02
C GLY A 149 6.02 26.25 -10.27
N LYS A 150 6.43 24.97 -10.19
CA LYS A 150 6.29 24.03 -11.30
C LYS A 150 4.85 23.54 -11.38
N SER A 151 4.29 23.59 -12.59
CA SER A 151 2.93 23.13 -12.85
C SER A 151 2.89 21.67 -13.32
N TYR A 152 1.79 21.00 -12.96
CA TYR A 152 1.46 19.63 -13.32
C TYR A 152 0.03 19.61 -13.84
N GLU A 153 -0.14 19.24 -15.10
CA GLU A 153 -1.42 19.30 -15.79
C GLU A 153 -1.68 17.99 -16.54
N LEU A 154 -2.93 17.58 -16.53
CA LEU A 154 -3.44 16.42 -17.25
C LEU A 154 -4.83 16.78 -17.79
N SER A 155 -5.05 16.55 -19.09
CA SER A 155 -6.40 16.36 -19.62
C SER A 155 -6.51 14.95 -20.19
N PHE A 156 -7.57 14.24 -19.86
CA PHE A 156 -7.85 12.90 -20.38
C PHE A 156 -9.29 12.86 -20.90
N GLU A 157 -9.45 12.24 -22.07
CA GLU A 157 -10.73 11.97 -22.69
C GLU A 157 -10.90 10.46 -22.91
N SER A 158 -12.02 9.93 -22.46
CA SER A 158 -12.38 8.52 -22.61
C SER A 158 -12.74 8.20 -24.06
N ASP A 159 -12.47 6.96 -24.48
CA ASP A 159 -12.96 6.42 -25.75
C ASP A 159 -14.40 5.87 -25.67
N GLY A 160 -15.04 5.98 -24.49
CA GLY A 160 -16.39 5.48 -24.21
C GLY A 160 -16.43 4.03 -23.73
N SER A 161 -15.31 3.31 -23.76
CA SER A 161 -15.21 1.95 -23.23
C SER A 161 -15.32 1.95 -21.71
N PRO A 162 -15.96 0.92 -21.11
CA PRO A 162 -16.00 0.78 -19.66
C PRO A 162 -14.60 0.64 -19.07
N MET A 163 -14.34 1.33 -17.96
CA MET A 163 -13.08 1.20 -17.22
C MET A 163 -12.93 -0.21 -16.61
N THR A 164 -11.69 -0.69 -16.52
CA THR A 164 -11.41 -1.95 -15.82
C THR A 164 -11.26 -1.69 -14.32
N LEU A 165 -12.25 -2.13 -13.54
CA LEU A 165 -12.27 -1.95 -12.08
C LEU A 165 -11.85 -3.24 -11.35
N ARG A 166 -10.86 -3.14 -10.45
CA ARG A 166 -10.44 -4.24 -9.57
C ARG A 166 -10.46 -3.78 -8.13
N ARG A 167 -11.23 -4.47 -7.29
CA ARG A 167 -11.14 -4.35 -5.82
C ARG A 167 -10.12 -5.35 -5.32
N LEU A 168 -9.05 -4.85 -4.72
CA LEU A 168 -8.04 -5.67 -4.08
C LEU A 168 -8.49 -5.91 -2.66
N ARG A 169 -9.06 -7.09 -2.40
CA ARG A 169 -9.21 -7.57 -1.04
C ARG A 169 -7.82 -7.99 -0.56
N GLN A 170 -7.07 -7.07 0.04
CA GLN A 170 -6.12 -7.53 1.04
C GLN A 170 -6.96 -8.12 2.16
N SER A 171 -6.78 -9.42 2.45
CA SER A 171 -7.14 -9.92 3.77
C SER A 171 -6.49 -8.95 4.74
N SER A 172 -7.31 -8.13 5.41
CA SER A 172 -6.85 -7.00 6.21
C SER A 172 -5.58 -7.42 6.93
N LEU A 173 -4.45 -6.79 6.62
CA LEU A 173 -3.28 -6.98 7.47
C LEU A 173 -3.77 -6.65 8.87
N PRO A 174 -3.69 -7.58 9.83
CA PRO A 174 -4.20 -7.33 11.15
C PRO A 174 -3.57 -6.03 11.62
N SER A 175 -4.40 -5.07 12.03
CA SER A 175 -3.89 -3.80 12.56
C SER A 175 -2.82 -4.09 13.59
N GLU A 176 -1.85 -3.19 13.80
CA GLU A 176 -0.80 -3.44 14.81
C GLU A 176 -1.40 -3.87 16.16
N ARG A 177 -2.57 -3.31 16.51
CA ARG A 177 -3.38 -3.72 17.66
C ARG A 177 -3.91 -5.15 17.58
N GLN A 178 -4.42 -5.59 16.42
CA GLN A 178 -4.85 -6.98 16.21
C GLN A 178 -3.65 -7.95 16.22
N ARG A 179 -2.51 -7.55 15.64
CA ARG A 179 -1.27 -8.34 15.64
C ARG A 179 -0.73 -8.50 17.06
N ALA A 180 -0.67 -7.41 17.83
CA ALA A 180 -0.30 -7.44 19.25
C ALA A 180 -1.23 -8.35 20.06
N ARG A 181 -2.55 -8.26 19.85
CA ARG A 181 -3.52 -9.17 20.50
C ARG A 181 -3.31 -10.63 20.12
N GLN A 182 -3.02 -10.95 18.86
CA GLN A 182 -2.76 -12.31 18.40
C GLN A 182 -1.47 -12.87 19.01
N ILE A 183 -0.42 -12.04 19.08
CA ILE A 183 0.86 -12.40 19.72
C ILE A 183 0.63 -12.66 21.22
N ALA A 184 -0.01 -11.74 21.94
CA ALA A 184 -0.33 -11.92 23.36
C ALA A 184 -1.18 -13.17 23.61
N GLN A 185 -2.18 -13.44 22.75
CA GLN A 185 -3.01 -14.63 22.86
C GLN A 185 -2.21 -15.93 22.62
N LEU A 186 -1.27 -15.91 21.68
CA LEU A 186 -0.39 -17.04 21.41
C LEU A 186 0.56 -17.28 22.60
N GLU A 187 1.14 -16.23 23.15
CA GLU A 187 2.00 -16.30 24.33
C GLU A 187 1.26 -16.88 25.54
N CYS A 188 0.03 -16.42 25.81
CA CYS A 188 -0.79 -16.98 26.88
C CYS A 188 -1.14 -18.46 26.65
N ARG A 189 -1.35 -18.88 25.40
CA ARG A 189 -1.54 -20.31 25.05
C ARG A 189 -0.28 -21.13 25.32
N LEU A 190 0.90 -20.60 25.01
CA LEU A 190 2.18 -21.26 25.30
C LEU A 190 2.43 -21.37 26.80
N LYS A 191 2.13 -20.32 27.58
CA LYS A 191 2.17 -20.33 29.05
C LYS A 191 1.22 -21.38 29.64
N ALA A 192 -0.01 -21.49 29.12
CA ALA A 192 -0.98 -22.49 29.56
C ALA A 192 -0.46 -23.92 29.33
N ARG A 193 0.15 -24.18 28.17
CA ARG A 193 0.76 -25.48 27.86
C ARG A 193 1.96 -25.79 28.77
N ALA A 194 2.84 -24.82 28.98
CA ALA A 194 3.99 -24.97 29.87
C ALA A 194 3.58 -25.26 31.32
N ALA A 195 2.46 -24.67 31.78
CA ALA A 195 1.89 -24.91 33.09
C ALA A 195 1.04 -26.19 33.19
N GLY A 196 0.93 -26.99 32.12
CA GLY A 196 0.15 -28.23 32.12
C GLY A 196 -1.35 -28.02 32.35
N VAL A 197 -1.90 -26.85 31.99
CA VAL A 197 -3.32 -26.52 32.20
C VAL A 197 -4.19 -27.48 31.40
N LEU A 198 -5.18 -28.09 32.06
CA LEU A 198 -6.11 -29.01 31.43
C LEU A 198 -6.96 -28.29 30.37
N PRO A 199 -7.36 -28.96 29.27
CA PRO A 199 -8.15 -28.36 28.20
C PRO A 199 -9.42 -27.61 28.67
N ARG A 200 -10.05 -28.09 29.75
CA ARG A 200 -11.24 -27.49 30.36
C ARG A 200 -10.96 -26.09 30.94
N ASP A 201 -9.75 -25.86 31.43
CA ASP A 201 -9.37 -24.66 32.18
C ASP A 201 -8.52 -23.68 31.35
N THR A 202 -8.06 -24.11 30.17
CA THR A 202 -7.21 -23.33 29.26
C THR A 202 -7.82 -21.97 28.91
N THR A 203 -9.13 -21.90 28.67
CA THR A 203 -9.80 -20.64 28.32
C THR A 203 -9.77 -19.64 29.47
N ALA A 204 -10.06 -20.09 30.70
CA ALA A 204 -10.02 -19.24 31.89
C ALA A 204 -8.61 -18.73 32.17
N PHE A 205 -7.61 -19.59 31.97
CA PHE A 205 -6.20 -19.22 32.07
C PHE A 205 -5.80 -18.14 31.05
N ILE A 206 -6.19 -18.30 29.78
CA ILE A 206 -5.86 -17.31 28.73
C ILE A 206 -6.53 -15.96 29.01
N ILE A 207 -7.79 -15.94 29.46
CA ILE A 207 -8.49 -14.69 29.81
C ILE A 207 -7.75 -13.94 30.92
N ARG A 208 -7.29 -14.65 31.96
CA ARG A 208 -6.53 -14.05 33.06
C ARG A 208 -5.18 -13.52 32.60
N CYS A 209 -4.44 -14.33 31.84
CA CYS A 209 -3.13 -13.96 31.30
C CYS A 209 -3.20 -12.71 30.41
N LEU A 210 -4.25 -12.56 29.61
CA LEU A 210 -4.45 -11.36 28.77
C LEU A 210 -4.83 -10.10 29.59
N GLY A 211 -5.43 -10.26 30.78
CA GLY A 211 -5.82 -9.16 31.65
C GLY A 211 -4.72 -8.68 32.61
N GLU A 212 -3.65 -9.45 32.79
CA GLU A 212 -2.51 -9.08 33.65
C GLU A 212 -1.55 -8.07 32.98
N ASP A 213 -1.58 -7.92 31.65
CA ASP A 213 -0.74 -6.98 30.89
C ASP A 213 -1.30 -5.54 30.83
N ASP A 214 -2.58 -5.31 31.20
CA ASP A 214 -3.20 -3.97 31.19
C ASP A 214 -2.82 -3.11 32.42
N GLY A 215 -1.87 -3.55 33.26
CA GLY A 215 -1.71 -2.99 34.62
C GLY A 215 -0.29 -2.87 35.21
N LYS A 216 0.80 -2.91 34.42
CA LYS A 216 2.15 -2.73 34.99
C LYS A 216 2.96 -1.62 34.28
N PRO A 217 3.14 -0.44 34.90
CA PRO A 217 4.13 0.53 34.43
C PRO A 217 5.57 0.03 34.73
N PRO A 218 6.58 0.44 33.94
CA PRO A 218 7.98 0.08 34.18
C PRO A 218 8.63 1.01 35.22
N GLY A 219 9.36 0.43 36.18
CA GLY A 219 10.11 1.11 37.25
C GLY A 219 9.38 1.04 38.60
N ASP A 220 9.97 0.64 39.73
CA ASP A 220 11.35 0.88 40.18
C ASP A 220 12.00 -0.36 40.82
N GLN A 221 13.29 -0.53 40.53
CA GLN A 221 14.21 -1.31 41.36
C GLN A 221 14.60 -0.45 42.57
N GLN A 222 14.50 -1.03 43.77
CA GLN A 222 15.31 -0.62 44.91
C GLN A 222 15.78 -1.84 45.68
#